data_AF-A0A519DMW0-F1
#
_entry.id   AF-A0A519DMW0-F1
#
_cell.length_a   1.000
_cell.length_b   1.000
_cell.length_c   1.000
_cell.angle_alpha   90.00
_cell.angle_beta   90.00
_cell.angle_gamma   90.00
#
_symmetry.space_group_name_H-M   'P 1'
#
loop_
_entity.id
_entity.type
_entity.pdbx_description
1 polymer ?
#
loop_
_entity_poly.entity_id
_entity_poly.type
_entity_poly.pdbx_seq_one_letter_code
_entity_poly.pdbx_strand_id
1 'polypeptide(L)'
;MSSIPIVNIDGKLRLIGTAHVSRESAEVVKQQISEWQPDIVAIELDSNRLAHLQNPDKFDDEALSNVLKEGRTSLLLFQSLLAIEQ
;
A
#
# COMPACT_ATOMS: atom_id res chain seq x y z
N MET A 1 2.94 -16.95 15.89
CA MET A 1 3.13 -16.96 14.42
C MET A 1 1.76 -16.75 13.82
N SER A 2 1.52 -15.59 13.20
CA SER A 2 0.24 -15.31 12.57
C SER A 2 0.23 -16.06 11.24
N SER A 3 -0.52 -17.15 11.15
CA SER A 3 -0.67 -17.89 9.89
C SER A 3 -1.47 -17.04 8.92
N ILE A 4 -0.81 -16.50 7.91
CA ILE A 4 -1.46 -15.78 6.81
C ILE A 4 -2.41 -16.76 6.11
N PRO A 5 -3.73 -16.49 6.06
CA PRO A 5 -4.70 -17.42 5.52
C PRO A 5 -4.57 -17.51 4.00
N ILE A 6 -4.35 -18.71 3.50
CA ILE A 6 -4.30 -19.04 2.06
C ILE A 6 -5.47 -19.99 1.78
N VAL A 7 -6.35 -19.59 0.85
CA VAL A 7 -7.53 -20.37 0.48
C VAL A 7 -7.49 -20.62 -1.03
N ASN A 8 -7.46 -21.89 -1.42
CA ASN A 8 -7.66 -22.29 -2.81
C ASN A 8 -9.15 -22.52 -3.04
N ILE A 9 -9.76 -21.74 -3.94
CA ILE A 9 -11.17 -21.89 -4.31
C ILE A 9 -11.32 -23.01 -5.32
N ASP A 10 -10.44 -23.03 -6.33
CA ASP A 10 -10.31 -24.08 -7.33
C ASP A 10 -8.86 -24.13 -7.87
N GLY A 11 -8.64 -24.80 -9.00
CA GLY A 11 -7.31 -24.88 -9.64
C GLY A 11 -6.84 -23.60 -10.31
N LYS A 12 -7.66 -22.54 -10.35
CA LYS A 12 -7.42 -21.28 -11.05
C LYS A 12 -7.47 -20.05 -10.15
N LEU A 13 -8.08 -20.14 -8.96
CA LEU A 13 -8.27 -19.03 -8.04
C LEU A 13 -7.75 -19.37 -6.64
N ARG A 14 -6.78 -18.57 -6.19
CA ARG A 14 -6.24 -18.55 -4.83
C ARG A 14 -6.45 -17.19 -4.20
N LEU A 15 -6.92 -17.17 -2.96
CA LEU A 15 -7.05 -15.99 -2.13
C LEU A 15 -5.99 -16.02 -1.03
N ILE A 16 -5.32 -14.90 -0.82
CA ILE A 16 -4.30 -14.73 0.22
C ILE A 16 -4.74 -13.55 1.08
N GLY A 17 -5.07 -13.79 2.35
CA GLY A 17 -5.44 -12.72 3.26
C GLY A 17 -4.21 -11.99 3.77
N THR A 18 -4.16 -10.67 3.64
CA THR A 18 -3.04 -9.84 4.11
C THR A 18 -3.44 -9.03 5.35
N ALA A 19 -2.49 -8.79 6.25
CA ALA A 19 -2.68 -7.83 7.34
C ALA A 19 -2.26 -6.42 6.91
N HIS A 20 -2.90 -5.39 7.46
CA HIS A 20 -2.72 -3.98 7.06
C HIS A 20 -1.24 -3.55 7.18
N VAL A 21 -0.63 -3.20 6.03
CA VAL A 21 0.78 -2.73 5.92
C VAL A 21 1.80 -3.72 6.52
N SER A 22 1.46 -5.01 6.57
CA SER A 22 2.37 -6.04 7.09
C SER A 22 3.42 -6.43 6.04
N ARG A 23 4.69 -6.19 6.37
CA ARG A 23 5.82 -6.68 5.57
C ARG A 23 5.84 -8.20 5.46
N GLU A 24 5.47 -8.89 6.54
CA GLU A 24 5.37 -10.36 6.56
C GLU A 24 4.32 -10.85 5.55
N SER A 25 3.16 -10.19 5.47
CA SER A 25 2.15 -10.51 4.46
C SER A 25 2.66 -10.31 3.04
N ALA A 26 3.42 -9.24 2.79
CA ALA A 26 4.00 -8.99 1.47
C ALA A 26 5.01 -10.07 1.06
N GLU A 27 5.87 -10.54 1.97
CA GLU A 27 6.83 -11.60 1.66
C GLU A 27 6.14 -12.94 1.37
N VAL A 28 5.09 -13.30 2.12
CA VAL A 28 4.30 -14.51 1.82
C VAL A 28 3.63 -14.41 0.46
N VAL A 29 3.04 -13.25 0.10
CA VAL A 29 2.44 -13.05 -1.22
C VAL A 29 3.48 -13.25 -2.34
N LYS A 30 4.69 -12.68 -2.19
CA LYS A 30 5.79 -12.88 -3.16
C LYS A 30 6.15 -14.34 -3.33
N GLN A 31 6.30 -15.07 -2.22
CA GLN A 31 6.56 -16.50 -2.24
C GLN A 31 5.46 -17.27 -2.99
N GLN A 32 4.20 -16.98 -2.68
CA GLN A 32 3.05 -17.65 -3.30
C GLN A 32 2.96 -17.38 -4.81
N ILE A 33 3.26 -16.17 -5.26
CA ILE A 33 3.33 -15.84 -6.69
C ILE A 33 4.45 -16.64 -7.38
N SER A 34 5.63 -16.72 -6.76
CA SER A 34 6.76 -17.46 -7.31
C SER A 34 6.51 -18.97 -7.41
N GLU A 35 5.80 -19.55 -6.45
CA GLU A 35 5.49 -20.98 -6.41
C GLU A 35 4.31 -21.34 -7.32
N TRP A 36 3.23 -20.55 -7.27
CA TRP A 36 2.00 -20.86 -7.98
C TRP A 36 2.00 -20.41 -9.44
N GLN A 37 2.80 -19.39 -9.79
CA GLN A 37 2.92 -18.83 -11.13
C GLN A 37 1.58 -18.51 -11.80
N PRO A 38 0.73 -17.66 -11.19
CA PRO A 38 -0.53 -17.26 -11.81
C PRO A 38 -0.30 -16.36 -13.01
N ASP A 39 -1.19 -16.45 -14.00
CA ASP A 39 -1.20 -15.53 -15.15
C ASP A 39 -1.60 -14.09 -14.74
N ILE A 40 -2.41 -13.95 -13.68
CA ILE A 40 -2.98 -12.68 -13.24
C ILE A 40 -2.91 -12.56 -11.72
N VAL A 41 -2.52 -11.38 -11.24
CA VAL A 41 -2.56 -11.02 -9.81
C VAL A 41 -3.54 -9.86 -9.63
N ALA A 42 -4.63 -10.10 -8.89
CA ALA A 42 -5.59 -9.08 -8.49
C ALA A 42 -5.28 -8.60 -7.07
N ILE A 43 -5.28 -7.28 -6.87
CA ILE A 43 -5.00 -6.65 -5.57
C ILE A 43 -6.25 -5.88 -5.14
N GLU A 44 -6.74 -6.17 -3.94
CA GLU A 44 -7.80 -5.37 -3.31
C GLU A 44 -7.19 -4.07 -2.80
N LEU A 45 -7.74 -2.94 -3.22
CA LEU A 45 -7.31 -1.61 -2.82
C LEU A 45 -8.53 -0.78 -2.45
N ASP A 46 -8.42 -0.02 -1.37
CA ASP A 46 -9.36 1.06 -1.09
C ASP A 46 -9.22 2.19 -2.14
N SER A 47 -10.25 3.03 -2.21
CA SER A 47 -10.32 4.12 -3.19
C SER A 47 -9.16 5.10 -3.10
N ASN A 48 -8.64 5.35 -1.89
CA ASN A 48 -7.54 6.26 -1.68
C ASN A 48 -6.24 5.68 -2.24
N ARG A 49 -5.90 4.43 -1.87
CA ARG A 49 -4.72 3.74 -2.41
C ARG A 49 -4.76 3.59 -3.93
N LEU A 50 -5.94 3.33 -4.50
CA LEU A 50 -6.12 3.29 -5.94
C LEU A 50 -5.85 4.67 -6.57
N ALA A 51 -6.39 5.74 -6.00
CA ALA A 51 -6.17 7.11 -6.49
C ALA A 51 -4.68 7.49 -6.47
N HIS A 52 -3.97 7.13 -5.39
CA HIS A 52 -2.52 7.35 -5.27
C HIS A 52 -1.73 6.57 -6.32
N LEU A 53 -2.08 5.31 -6.59
CA LEU A 53 -1.40 4.49 -7.59
C LEU A 53 -1.63 5.00 -9.02
N GLN A 54 -2.80 5.57 -9.30
CA GLN A 54 -3.15 6.11 -10.61
C GLN A 54 -2.59 7.52 -10.87
N ASN A 55 -2.43 8.32 -9.82
CA ASN A 55 -1.96 9.70 -9.92
C ASN A 55 -0.96 10.01 -8.80
N PRO A 56 0.25 9.43 -8.83
CA PRO A 56 1.25 9.61 -7.77
C PRO A 56 1.58 11.09 -7.55
N ASP A 57 1.68 11.88 -8.63
CA ASP A 57 2.02 13.30 -8.58
C ASP A 57 0.91 14.18 -7.99
N LYS A 58 -0.36 13.77 -8.09
CA LYS A 58 -1.50 14.57 -7.58
C LYS A 58 -1.62 14.52 -6.06
N PHE A 59 -1.11 13.46 -5.43
CA PHE A 59 -1.22 13.35 -3.98
C PHE A 59 -0.30 14.34 -3.27
N ASP A 60 0.88 14.63 -3.81
CA ASP A 60 1.75 15.67 -3.24
C ASP A 60 1.08 17.04 -3.28
N ASP A 61 0.44 17.39 -4.39
CA ASP A 61 -0.26 18.67 -4.55
C ASP A 61 -1.55 18.75 -3.71
N GLU A 62 -2.38 17.70 -3.68
CA GLU A 62 -3.60 17.67 -2.86
C GLU A 62 -3.29 17.60 -1.36
N ALA A 63 -2.31 16.80 -0.93
CA ALA A 63 -1.89 16.75 0.46
C ALA A 63 -1.30 18.10 0.91
N LEU A 64 -0.45 18.73 0.08
CA LEU A 64 0.07 20.05 0.35
C LEU A 64 -1.06 21.10 0.41
N SER A 65 -1.98 21.09 -0.56
CA SER A 65 -3.12 22.01 -0.59
C SER A 65 -4.05 21.83 0.62
N ASN A 66 -4.34 20.59 1.02
CA ASN A 66 -5.18 20.29 2.18
C ASN A 66 -4.49 20.71 3.48
N VAL A 67 -3.20 20.44 3.64
CA VAL A 67 -2.45 20.88 4.83
C VAL A 67 -2.37 22.41 4.91
N LEU A 68 -2.19 23.10 3.78
CA LEU A 68 -2.24 24.56 3.71
C LEU A 68 -3.63 25.10 4.12
N LYS A 69 -4.72 24.48 3.64
CA LYS A 69 -6.10 24.85 3.99
C LYS A 69 -6.46 24.56 5.45
N GLU A 70 -5.90 23.50 6.03
CA GLU A 70 -6.12 23.12 7.43
C GLU A 70 -5.21 23.89 8.41
N GLY A 71 -4.34 24.79 7.92
CA GLY A 71 -3.43 25.57 8.75
C GLY A 71 -2.33 24.75 9.42
N ARG A 72 -2.08 23.50 8.99
CA ARG A 72 -1.03 22.63 9.55
C ARG A 72 0.32 22.81 8.85
N THR A 73 0.56 24.00 8.32
CA THR A 73 1.78 24.35 7.56
C THR A 73 3.05 24.23 8.41
N SER A 74 2.94 24.50 9.71
CA SER A 74 4.03 24.34 10.68
C SER A 74 4.52 22.89 10.80
N LEU A 75 3.62 21.91 10.68
CA LEU A 75 3.96 20.48 10.75
C LEU A 75 4.70 20.01 9.49
N LEU A 76 4.33 20.53 8.31
CA LEU A 76 5.09 20.26 7.08
C LEU A 76 6.49 20.85 7.14
N LEU A 77 6.62 22.12 7.57
CA LEU A 77 7.93 22.76 7.72
C LEU A 77 8.84 21.98 8.68
N PHE A 78 8.29 21.47 9.79
CA PHE A 78 9.02 20.64 10.73
C PHE A 78 9.48 19.31 10.12
N GLN A 79 8.59 18.62 9.37
CA GLN A 79 8.95 17.39 8.66
C GLN A 79 9.99 17.64 7.56
N SER A 80 9.91 18.75 6.83
CA SER A 80 10.90 19.14 5.82
C SER A 80 12.27 19.43 6.44
N LEU A 81 12.32 20.09 7.60
CA LEU A 81 13.57 20.30 8.34
C LEU A 81 14.19 18.97 8.78
N LEU A 82 13.39 18.04 9.29
CA LEU A 82 13.87 16.71 9.68
C LEU A 82 14.34 15.86 8.49
N ALA A 83 13.72 16.03 7.32
CA ALA A 83 14.09 15.33 6.10
C ALA A 83 15.41 15.85 5.49
N ILE A 84 15.82 17.08 5.79
CA ILE A 84 17.11 17.65 5.34
C ILE A 84 18.29 17.08 6.13
N GLU A 85 18.06 16.56 7.34
CA GLU A 85 19.09 16.03 8.25
C GLU A 85 19.30 14.50 8.12
N GLN A 86 18.67 13.84 7.14
CA GLN A 86 18.79 12.38 6.89
C GLN A 86 19.61 12.09 5.63
#